data_AF-A0A9X7IMR4-F1
#
_entry.id   AF-A0A9X7IMR4-F1
#
_cell.length_a   1.000
_cell.length_b   1.000
_cell.length_c   1.000
_cell.angle_alpha   90.00
_cell.angle_beta   90.00
_cell.angle_gamma   90.00
#
_symmetry.space_group_name_H-M   'P 1'
#
loop_
_entity.id
_entity.type
_entity.pdbx_description
1 polymer ?
#
loop_
_entity_poly.entity_id
_entity_poly.type
_entity_poly.pdbx_seq_one_letter_code
_entity_poly.pdbx_strand_id
1 'polypeptide(L)'
;MSLEALQATVQGYRDEAARLSEEFMQTHAEVEADPNLTTTGRRERLEPLHQEVTDQIMGLLAREKAAVKGMKENLERRVFGLSPTASSDPAKVVSYRDAQARVRELEHDDDAAELYESAKRSGDNILATAVLERALVRGWTSIRDDFLERNTAARNDIDDLAALAKYTENSLLNVGHYMPPTLNLPWPSGMPEVPPLNSIGEPSGPRPLREGFGTGWW
;
A
#
# COMPACT_ATOMS: atom_id res chain seq x y z
N MET A 1 16.37 -7.59 8.59
CA MET A 1 16.45 -7.43 7.13
C MET A 1 17.24 -6.17 6.86
N SER A 2 18.19 -6.19 5.93
CA SER A 2 18.91 -4.97 5.48
C SER A 2 18.12 -4.26 4.38
N LEU A 3 18.47 -3.01 4.07
CA LEU A 3 17.91 -2.29 2.92
C LEU A 3 18.17 -3.06 1.61
N GLU A 4 19.36 -3.62 1.44
CA GLU A 4 19.72 -4.46 0.28
C GLU A 4 18.80 -5.69 0.14
N ALA A 5 18.53 -6.39 1.25
CA ALA A 5 17.62 -7.53 1.23
C ALA A 5 16.17 -7.12 0.89
N LEU A 6 15.73 -5.94 1.34
CA LEU A 6 14.44 -5.38 0.92
C LEU A 6 14.44 -5.10 -0.60
N GLN A 7 15.47 -4.44 -1.12
CA GLN A 7 15.58 -4.13 -2.56
C GLN A 7 15.52 -5.41 -3.41
N ALA A 8 16.24 -6.46 -3.01
CA ALA A 8 16.17 -7.76 -3.69
C ALA A 8 14.76 -8.37 -3.65
N THR A 9 14.09 -8.30 -2.49
CA THR A 9 12.71 -8.81 -2.31
C THR A 9 11.72 -8.05 -3.19
N VAL A 10 11.83 -6.72 -3.19
CA VAL A 10 11.04 -5.82 -4.04
C VAL A 10 11.24 -6.15 -5.52
N GLN A 11 12.50 -6.30 -5.94
CA GLN A 11 12.80 -6.63 -7.34
C GLN A 11 12.17 -7.97 -7.73
N GLY A 12 12.23 -8.96 -6.83
CA GLY A 12 11.56 -10.25 -7.04
C GLY A 12 10.04 -10.13 -7.27
N TYR A 13 9.34 -9.29 -6.50
CA TYR A 13 7.90 -9.05 -6.73
C TYR A 13 7.61 -8.42 -8.09
N ARG A 14 8.48 -7.51 -8.54
CA ARG A 14 8.33 -6.83 -9.83
C ARG A 14 8.62 -7.76 -11.00
N ASP A 15 9.66 -8.58 -10.89
CA ASP A 15 10.00 -9.59 -11.89
C ASP A 15 8.87 -10.63 -12.02
N GLU A 16 8.27 -11.02 -10.89
CA GLU A 16 7.10 -11.91 -10.88
C GLU A 16 5.88 -11.28 -11.54
N ALA A 17 5.57 -10.01 -11.25
CA ALA A 17 4.47 -9.28 -11.90
C ALA A 17 4.69 -9.12 -13.42
N ALA A 18 5.93 -8.85 -13.84
CA ALA A 18 6.29 -8.77 -15.25
C ALA A 18 6.08 -10.10 -15.97
N ARG A 19 6.51 -11.21 -15.34
CA ARG A 19 6.29 -12.56 -15.88
C ARG A 19 4.80 -12.90 -16.00
N LEU A 20 3.99 -12.61 -14.98
CA LEU A 20 2.53 -12.82 -15.03
C LEU A 20 1.88 -12.06 -16.19
N SER A 21 2.35 -10.84 -16.45
CA SER A 21 1.86 -10.00 -17.55
C SER A 21 2.27 -10.59 -18.91
N GLU A 22 3.50 -11.07 -19.05
CA GLU A 22 4.00 -11.71 -20.27
C GLU A 22 3.27 -13.02 -20.57
N GLU A 23 3.08 -13.88 -19.57
CA GLU A 23 2.33 -15.14 -19.69
C GLU A 23 0.87 -14.89 -20.10
N PHE A 24 0.23 -13.87 -19.53
CA PHE A 24 -1.11 -13.46 -19.94
C PHE A 24 -1.14 -12.94 -21.38
N MET A 25 -0.17 -12.11 -21.79
CA MET A 25 -0.11 -11.58 -23.16
C MET A 25 0.09 -12.70 -24.19
N GLN A 26 0.91 -13.69 -23.88
CA GLN A 26 1.07 -14.88 -24.74
C GLN A 26 -0.27 -15.64 -24.85
N THR A 27 -0.91 -15.94 -23.72
CA THR A 27 -2.19 -16.65 -23.68
C THR A 27 -3.28 -15.86 -24.42
N HIS A 28 -3.29 -14.54 -24.27
CA HIS A 28 -4.20 -13.64 -24.99
C HIS A 28 -4.02 -13.76 -26.51
N ALA A 29 -2.78 -13.70 -26.99
CA ALA A 29 -2.48 -13.84 -28.41
C ALA A 29 -2.88 -15.22 -28.97
N GLU A 30 -2.66 -16.29 -28.20
CA GLU A 30 -3.08 -17.65 -28.56
C GLU A 30 -4.61 -17.76 -28.69
N VAL A 31 -5.35 -17.22 -27.71
CA VAL A 31 -6.82 -17.22 -27.75
C VAL A 31 -7.36 -16.32 -28.86
N GLU A 32 -6.70 -15.21 -29.14
CA GLU A 32 -7.08 -14.29 -30.22
C GLU A 32 -6.88 -14.92 -31.61
N ALA A 33 -5.83 -15.72 -31.78
CA ALA A 33 -5.50 -16.41 -33.02
C ALA A 33 -6.35 -17.67 -33.29
N ASP A 34 -7.12 -18.18 -32.32
CA ASP A 34 -7.93 -19.38 -32.48
C ASP A 34 -9.16 -19.13 -33.38
N PRO A 35 -9.21 -19.71 -34.60
CA PRO A 35 -10.32 -19.49 -35.53
C PRO A 35 -11.62 -20.18 -35.07
N ASN A 36 -11.56 -21.10 -34.10
CA ASN A 36 -12.73 -21.80 -33.60
C ASN A 36 -13.50 -20.99 -32.53
N LEU A 37 -12.94 -19.87 -32.06
CA LEU A 37 -13.54 -19.05 -31.02
C LEU A 37 -14.25 -17.82 -31.61
N THR A 38 -15.54 -17.70 -31.29
CA THR A 38 -16.30 -16.47 -31.52
C THR A 38 -15.78 -15.35 -30.61
N THR A 39 -16.15 -14.09 -30.90
CA THR A 39 -15.82 -12.96 -30.02
C THR A 39 -16.30 -13.19 -28.58
N THR A 40 -17.49 -13.77 -28.41
CA THR A 40 -18.03 -14.13 -27.10
C THR A 40 -17.21 -15.23 -26.42
N GLY A 41 -16.86 -16.30 -27.16
CA GLY A 41 -16.05 -17.39 -26.61
C GLY A 41 -14.63 -16.96 -26.22
N ARG A 42 -14.03 -16.01 -26.95
CA ARG A 42 -12.75 -15.40 -26.56
C ARG A 42 -12.88 -14.63 -25.25
N ARG A 43 -13.96 -13.85 -25.07
CA ARG A 43 -14.23 -13.15 -23.81
C ARG A 43 -14.42 -14.11 -22.65
N GLU A 44 -15.29 -15.10 -22.80
CA GLU A 44 -15.58 -16.09 -21.76
C GLU A 44 -14.32 -16.83 -21.30
N ARG A 45 -13.33 -16.99 -22.19
CA ARG A 45 -12.05 -17.61 -21.88
C ARG A 45 -11.03 -16.65 -21.25
N LEU A 46 -10.96 -15.41 -21.72
CA LEU A 46 -9.94 -14.44 -21.27
C LEU A 46 -10.33 -13.67 -20.00
N GLU A 47 -11.61 -13.40 -19.78
CA GLU A 47 -12.08 -12.68 -18.59
C GLU A 47 -11.65 -13.34 -17.26
N PRO A 48 -11.86 -14.66 -17.03
CA PRO A 48 -11.44 -15.27 -15.77
C PRO A 48 -9.92 -15.27 -15.60
N LEU A 49 -9.16 -15.46 -16.67
CA LEU A 49 -7.69 -15.42 -16.65
C LEU A 49 -7.17 -14.01 -16.36
N HIS A 50 -7.80 -13.00 -16.95
CA HIS A 50 -7.47 -11.60 -16.73
C HIS A 50 -7.73 -11.19 -15.28
N GLN A 51 -8.87 -11.60 -14.73
CA GLN A 51 -9.21 -11.36 -13.34
C GLN A 51 -8.20 -12.02 -12.41
N GLU A 52 -7.84 -13.29 -12.65
CA GLU A 52 -6.85 -14.01 -11.85
C GLU A 52 -5.47 -13.31 -11.88
N VAL A 53 -4.97 -12.96 -13.07
CA VAL A 53 -3.67 -12.28 -13.22
C VAL A 53 -3.69 -10.90 -12.55
N THR A 54 -4.80 -10.16 -12.69
CA THR A 54 -4.98 -8.87 -12.03
C THR A 54 -4.92 -9.02 -10.52
N ASP A 55 -5.61 -10.00 -9.95
CA ASP A 55 -5.62 -10.26 -8.51
C ASP A 55 -4.23 -10.67 -8.00
N GLN A 56 -3.50 -11.49 -8.76
CA GLN A 56 -2.13 -11.88 -8.43
C GLN A 56 -1.16 -10.68 -8.45
N ILE A 57 -1.20 -9.84 -9.49
CA ILE A 57 -0.37 -8.64 -9.60
C ILE A 57 -0.67 -7.65 -8.45
N MET A 58 -1.95 -7.45 -8.14
CA MET A 58 -2.37 -6.61 -7.00
C MET A 58 -1.92 -7.19 -5.66
N GLY A 59 -1.92 -8.53 -5.53
CA GLY A 59 -1.36 -9.23 -4.38
C GLY A 59 0.14 -8.98 -4.20
N LEU A 60 0.92 -8.98 -5.28
CA LEU A 60 2.35 -8.66 -5.26
C LEU A 60 2.60 -7.21 -4.83
N LEU A 61 1.84 -6.26 -5.38
CA LEU A 61 1.92 -4.85 -4.98
C LEU A 61 1.60 -4.67 -3.48
N ALA A 62 0.61 -5.38 -2.95
CA ALA A 62 0.28 -5.34 -1.53
C ALA A 62 1.41 -5.90 -0.65
N ARG A 63 2.07 -6.99 -1.08
CA ARG A 63 3.24 -7.56 -0.40
C ARG A 63 4.44 -6.63 -0.43
N GLU A 64 4.70 -5.97 -1.55
CA GLU A 64 5.73 -4.93 -1.66
C GLU A 64 5.49 -3.82 -0.63
N LYS A 65 4.28 -3.25 -0.61
CA LYS A 65 3.90 -2.19 0.33
C LYS A 65 4.07 -2.63 1.78
N ALA A 66 3.67 -3.86 2.10
CA ALA A 66 3.82 -4.42 3.45
C ALA A 66 5.31 -4.59 3.84
N ALA A 67 6.15 -5.07 2.93
CA ALA A 67 7.58 -5.24 3.17
C ALA A 67 8.30 -3.90 3.39
N VAL A 68 8.01 -2.91 2.54
CA VAL A 68 8.55 -1.54 2.66
C VAL A 68 8.10 -0.89 3.98
N LYS A 69 6.80 -0.97 4.29
CA LYS A 69 6.25 -0.46 5.54
C LYS A 69 6.90 -1.12 6.76
N GLY A 70 7.02 -2.45 6.76
CA GLY A 70 7.65 -3.18 7.86
C GLY A 70 9.12 -2.82 8.05
N MET A 71 9.87 -2.60 6.96
CA MET A 71 11.26 -2.13 7.06
C MET A 71 11.33 -0.72 7.64
N LYS A 72 10.47 0.20 7.17
CA LYS A 72 10.37 1.57 7.69
C LYS A 72 10.07 1.56 9.19
N GLU A 73 9.05 0.85 9.64
CA GLU A 73 8.69 0.75 11.07
C GLU A 73 9.83 0.16 11.91
N ASN A 74 10.54 -0.83 11.38
CA ASN A 74 11.70 -1.41 12.07
C ASN A 74 12.86 -0.41 12.21
N LEU A 75 13.14 0.37 11.17
CA LEU A 75 14.15 1.43 11.19
C LEU A 75 13.75 2.55 12.15
N GLU A 76 12.52 3.06 12.05
CA GLU A 76 11.99 4.10 12.94
C GLU A 76 12.05 3.66 14.41
N ARG A 77 11.69 2.40 14.71
CA ARG A 77 11.81 1.87 16.08
C ARG A 77 13.26 1.78 16.56
N ARG A 78 14.23 1.55 15.67
CA ARG A 78 15.66 1.52 16.04
C ARG A 78 16.22 2.91 16.30
N VAL A 79 15.82 3.90 15.51
CA VAL A 79 16.34 5.27 15.60
C VAL A 79 15.59 6.09 16.65
N PHE A 80 14.25 6.06 16.63
CA PHE A 80 13.39 6.92 17.46
C PHE A 80 12.74 6.19 18.61
N GLY A 81 12.66 4.86 18.56
CA GLY A 81 12.05 4.07 19.63
C GLY A 81 12.83 4.10 20.93
N LEU A 82 12.11 3.97 22.05
CA LEU A 82 12.75 3.69 23.33
C LEU A 82 13.46 2.34 23.29
N SER A 83 14.69 2.29 23.78
CA SER A 83 15.38 1.02 23.99
C SER A 83 14.59 0.11 24.93
N PRO A 84 14.73 -1.23 24.86
CA PRO A 84 14.02 -2.13 25.77
C PRO A 84 14.22 -1.78 27.24
N THR A 85 15.44 -1.38 27.62
CA THR A 85 15.77 -0.93 28.98
C THR A 85 15.09 0.38 29.35
N ALA A 86 15.05 1.37 28.44
CA ALA A 86 14.35 2.63 28.68
C ALA A 86 12.82 2.44 28.71
N SER A 87 12.30 1.46 27.96
CA SER A 87 10.85 1.17 27.93
C SER A 87 10.31 0.58 29.24
N SER A 88 11.18 -0.04 30.05
CA SER A 88 10.83 -0.55 31.39
C SER A 88 10.85 0.50 32.49
N ASP A 89 11.37 1.70 32.22
CA ASP A 89 11.37 2.83 33.15
C ASP A 89 10.16 3.75 32.88
N PRO A 90 9.17 3.81 33.78
CA PRO A 90 7.99 4.67 33.61
C PRO A 90 8.32 6.15 33.39
N ALA A 91 9.39 6.65 34.01
CA ALA A 91 9.79 8.06 33.86
C ALA A 91 10.24 8.34 32.43
N LYS A 92 11.03 7.43 31.83
CA LYS A 92 11.49 7.54 30.44
C LYS A 92 10.33 7.43 29.45
N VAL A 93 9.36 6.56 29.71
CA VAL A 93 8.14 6.45 28.89
C VAL A 93 7.33 7.75 28.92
N VAL A 94 7.19 8.38 30.09
CA VAL A 94 6.51 9.68 30.21
C VAL A 94 7.29 10.79 29.50
N SER A 95 8.60 10.88 29.72
CA SER A 95 9.46 11.84 29.01
C SER A 95 9.38 11.69 27.50
N TYR A 96 9.34 10.45 26.99
CA TYR A 96 9.17 10.18 25.56
C TYR A 96 7.84 10.70 25.03
N ARG A 97 6.75 10.44 25.74
CA ARG A 97 5.42 10.93 25.35
C ARG A 97 5.33 12.45 25.37
N ASP A 98 5.91 13.09 26.38
CA ASP A 98 5.96 14.55 26.51
C ASP A 98 6.81 15.17 25.38
N ALA A 99 8.01 14.64 25.13
CA ALA A 99 8.85 15.08 24.02
C ALA A 99 8.10 14.98 22.68
N GLN A 100 7.46 13.84 22.40
CA GLN A 100 6.66 13.61 21.20
C GLN A 100 5.47 14.55 21.07
N ALA A 101 4.85 14.95 22.19
CA ALA A 101 3.79 15.95 22.17
C ALA A 101 4.33 17.35 21.83
N ARG A 102 5.46 17.75 22.45
CA ARG A 102 6.07 19.06 22.23
C ARG A 102 6.55 19.26 20.79
N VAL A 103 7.24 18.27 20.22
CA VAL A 103 7.80 18.41 18.87
C VAL A 103 6.74 18.43 17.77
N ARG A 104 5.53 17.91 18.03
CA ARG A 104 4.42 17.95 17.07
C ARG A 104 3.91 19.36 16.81
N GLU A 105 4.04 20.24 17.80
CA GLU A 105 3.66 21.65 17.69
C GLU A 105 4.71 22.49 16.96
N LEU A 106 5.90 21.94 16.65
CA LEU A 106 6.94 22.68 15.93
C LEU A 106 6.57 22.82 14.45
N GLU A 107 6.50 24.07 13.99
CA GLU A 107 6.18 24.42 12.61
C GLU A 107 7.37 24.94 11.81
N HIS A 108 8.30 25.62 12.48
CA HIS A 108 9.45 26.30 11.87
C HIS A 108 10.77 25.64 12.27
N ASP A 109 11.76 25.74 11.38
CA ASP A 109 13.10 25.19 11.58
C ASP A 109 13.82 25.87 12.77
N ASP A 110 13.70 27.20 12.90
CA ASP A 110 14.36 27.96 13.97
C ASP A 110 13.89 27.53 15.37
N ASP A 111 12.58 27.35 15.57
CA ASP A 111 12.01 26.88 16.85
C ASP A 111 12.51 25.46 17.19
N ALA A 112 12.63 24.61 16.17
CA ALA A 112 13.12 23.26 16.32
C ALA A 112 14.61 23.24 16.64
N ALA A 113 15.41 24.09 16.00
CA ALA A 113 16.83 24.24 16.26
C ALA A 113 17.08 24.73 17.69
N GLU A 114 16.31 25.70 18.18
CA GLU A 114 16.41 26.16 19.57
C GLU A 114 16.09 25.03 20.57
N LEU A 115 15.00 24.29 20.34
CA LEU A 115 14.62 23.16 21.20
C LEU A 115 15.68 22.05 21.17
N TYR A 116 16.26 21.79 20.00
CA TYR A 116 17.34 20.83 19.81
C TYR A 116 18.62 21.23 20.57
N GLU A 117 19.06 22.48 20.46
CA GLU A 117 20.23 22.98 21.20
C GLU A 117 19.99 22.99 22.71
N SER A 118 18.76 23.25 23.14
CA SER A 118 18.37 23.12 24.55
C SER A 118 18.50 21.68 25.05
N ALA A 119 17.96 20.71 24.29
CA ALA A 119 18.07 19.28 24.59
C ALA A 119 19.54 18.81 24.63
N LYS A 120 20.37 19.30 23.70
CA LYS A 120 21.82 19.03 23.68
C LYS A 120 22.52 19.52 24.93
N ARG A 121 22.27 20.76 25.36
CA ARG A 121 22.89 21.34 26.55
C ARG A 121 22.48 20.62 27.84
N SER A 122 21.27 20.08 27.91
CA SER A 122 20.77 19.33 29.07
C SER A 122 21.11 17.84 29.03
N GLY A 123 21.57 17.31 27.90
CA GLY A 123 21.77 15.87 27.69
C GLY A 123 20.46 15.09 27.55
N ASP A 124 19.35 15.75 27.20
CA ASP A 124 18.06 15.10 26.97
C ASP A 124 18.01 14.45 25.59
N ASN A 125 18.55 13.23 25.51
CA ASN A 125 18.56 12.44 24.28
C ASN A 125 17.14 12.08 23.79
N ILE A 126 16.15 11.99 24.68
CA ILE A 126 14.77 11.66 24.28
C ILE A 126 14.17 12.83 23.50
N LEU A 127 14.34 14.05 24.02
CA LEU A 127 13.88 15.25 23.33
C LEU A 127 14.67 15.50 22.05
N ALA A 128 16.00 15.35 22.07
CA ALA A 128 16.84 15.52 20.88
C ALA A 128 16.43 14.56 19.74
N THR A 129 16.18 13.29 20.05
CA THR A 129 15.72 12.30 19.08
C THR A 129 14.31 12.59 18.57
N ALA A 130 13.40 13.08 19.41
CA ALA A 130 12.06 13.49 18.97
C ALA A 130 12.11 14.72 18.02
N VAL A 131 13.02 15.67 18.28
CA VAL A 131 13.22 16.82 17.38
C VAL A 131 13.79 16.37 16.04
N LEU A 132 14.75 15.43 16.05
CA LEU A 132 15.27 14.81 14.83
C LEU A 132 14.16 14.14 14.01
N GLU A 133 13.27 13.38 14.64
CA GLU A 133 12.14 12.74 13.94
C GLU A 133 11.29 13.79 13.21
N ARG A 134 10.95 14.89 13.89
CA ARG A 134 10.22 16.01 13.29
C ARG A 134 11.02 16.66 12.15
N ALA A 135 12.33 16.84 12.33
CA ALA A 135 13.23 17.41 11.33
C ALA A 135 13.25 16.58 10.04
N LEU A 136 13.27 15.24 10.13
CA LEU A 136 13.21 14.37 8.96
C LEU A 136 11.90 14.48 8.20
N VAL A 137 10.77 14.57 8.92
CA VAL A 137 9.45 14.75 8.31
C VAL A 137 9.32 16.12 7.62
N ARG A 138 9.93 17.17 8.19
CA ARG A 138 9.83 18.54 7.68
C ARG A 138 10.95 18.93 6.71
N GLY A 139 11.98 18.10 6.56
CA GLY A 139 13.15 18.37 5.71
C GLY A 139 14.15 19.36 6.32
N TRP A 140 14.20 19.50 7.64
CA TRP A 140 15.15 20.36 8.35
C TRP A 140 16.54 19.70 8.41
N THR A 141 17.36 20.01 7.42
CA THR A 141 18.65 19.31 7.19
C THR A 141 19.73 19.67 8.22
N SER A 142 19.73 20.90 8.75
CA SER A 142 20.68 21.38 9.75
C SER A 142 20.69 20.51 11.01
N ILE A 143 19.52 20.24 11.57
CA ILE A 143 19.32 19.40 12.77
C ILE A 143 19.75 17.96 12.50
N ARG A 144 19.36 17.42 11.33
CA ARG A 144 19.74 16.06 10.92
C ARG A 144 21.27 15.93 10.85
N ASP A 145 21.93 16.88 10.21
CA ASP A 145 23.35 16.78 9.94
C ASP A 145 24.19 16.91 11.23
N ASP A 146 23.85 17.83 12.16
CA ASP A 146 24.51 17.90 13.49
C ASP A 146 24.23 16.65 14.33
N PHE A 147 23.01 16.10 14.29
CA PHE A 147 22.70 14.86 15.01
C PHE A 147 23.55 13.69 14.51
N LEU A 148 23.70 13.56 13.19
CA LEU A 148 24.47 12.49 12.54
C LEU A 148 25.97 12.59 12.81
N GLU A 149 26.50 13.81 12.93
CA GLU A 149 27.90 14.03 13.32
C GLU A 149 28.20 13.45 14.72
N ARG A 150 27.23 13.53 15.62
CA ARG A 150 27.34 13.05 17.01
C ARG A 150 26.94 11.59 17.18
N ASN A 151 26.10 11.06 16.30
CA ASN A 151 25.51 9.73 16.39
C ASN A 151 25.83 8.89 15.14
N THR A 152 27.12 8.63 14.92
CA THR A 152 27.61 7.89 13.74
C THR A 152 27.01 6.49 13.62
N ALA A 153 26.65 5.85 14.72
CA ALA A 153 25.98 4.54 14.72
C ALA A 153 24.56 4.60 14.12
N ALA A 154 23.86 5.74 14.22
CA ALA A 154 22.52 5.93 13.69
C ALA A 154 22.53 6.38 12.20
N ARG A 155 23.69 6.72 11.65
CA ARG A 155 23.82 7.24 10.28
C ARG A 155 23.24 6.30 9.24
N ASN A 156 23.63 5.03 9.27
CA ASN A 156 23.14 4.05 8.30
C ASN A 156 21.61 3.89 8.39
N ASP A 157 21.03 3.85 9.59
CA ASP A 157 19.59 3.70 9.75
C ASP A 157 18.82 4.96 9.29
N ILE A 158 19.35 6.16 9.51
CA ILE A 158 18.76 7.42 9.04
C ILE A 158 18.88 7.56 7.51
N ASP A 159 20.02 7.17 6.94
CA ASP A 159 20.23 7.15 5.49
C ASP A 159 19.29 6.13 4.81
N ASP A 160 19.12 4.94 5.42
CA ASP A 160 18.16 3.94 4.96
C ASP A 160 16.71 4.46 5.03
N LEU A 161 16.33 5.17 6.10
CA LEU A 161 15.01 5.82 6.20
C LEU A 161 14.80 6.87 5.11
N ALA A 162 15.81 7.70 4.84
CA ALA A 162 15.75 8.69 3.77
C ALA A 162 15.63 8.02 2.39
N ALA A 163 16.33 6.90 2.16
CA ALA A 163 16.21 6.11 0.94
C ALA A 163 14.80 5.51 0.78
N LEU A 164 14.20 4.99 1.85
CA LEU A 164 12.82 4.48 1.84
C LEU A 164 11.76 5.56 1.61
N ALA A 165 11.99 6.78 2.10
CA ALA A 165 11.11 7.91 1.83
C ALA A 165 11.05 8.21 0.33
N LYS A 166 12.20 8.30 -0.34
CA LYS A 166 12.30 8.46 -1.80
C LYS A 166 11.62 7.32 -2.56
N TYR A 167 11.76 6.09 -2.06
CA TYR A 167 11.11 4.92 -2.65
C TYR A 167 9.58 5.04 -2.61
N THR A 168 9.04 5.57 -1.51
CA THR A 168 7.60 5.79 -1.33
C THR A 168 7.09 6.97 -2.15
N GLU A 169 7.88 8.03 -2.30
CA GLU A 169 7.53 9.20 -3.12
C GLU A 169 7.49 8.86 -4.62
N ASN A 170 8.38 7.97 -5.08
CA ASN A 170 8.37 7.45 -6.46
C ASN A 170 7.26 6.40 -6.71
N SER A 171 6.28 6.28 -5.83
CA SER A 171 5.16 5.32 -5.90
C SER A 171 4.45 5.31 -7.26
N LEU A 172 4.25 6.46 -7.92
CA LEU A 172 3.62 6.53 -9.24
C LEU A 172 4.42 5.81 -10.34
N LEU A 173 5.74 5.92 -10.34
CA LEU A 173 6.61 5.19 -11.27
C LEU A 173 6.67 3.70 -10.90
N ASN A 174 6.63 3.39 -9.60
CA ASN A 174 6.64 2.01 -9.10
C ASN A 174 5.35 1.25 -9.45
N VAL A 175 4.19 1.92 -9.53
CA VAL A 175 2.92 1.31 -9.97
C VAL A 175 3.00 0.82 -11.41
N GLY A 176 3.90 1.37 -12.25
CA GLY A 176 4.08 0.92 -13.63
C GLY A 176 4.45 -0.56 -13.74
N HIS A 177 5.17 -1.11 -12.76
CA HIS A 177 5.52 -2.54 -12.72
C HIS A 177 4.34 -3.46 -12.38
N TYR A 178 3.23 -2.90 -11.91
CA TYR A 178 2.04 -3.62 -11.46
C TYR A 178 0.80 -3.25 -12.26
N MET A 179 0.97 -2.61 -13.42
CA MET A 179 -0.16 -2.38 -14.31
C MET A 179 -0.61 -3.72 -14.90
N PRO A 180 -1.85 -4.16 -14.62
CA PRO A 180 -2.34 -5.38 -15.22
C PRO A 180 -2.43 -5.21 -16.74
N PRO A 181 -2.22 -6.28 -17.51
CA PRO A 181 -2.39 -6.25 -18.96
C PRO A 181 -3.82 -5.85 -19.31
N THR A 182 -4.02 -5.14 -20.42
CA THR A 182 -5.36 -4.67 -20.82
C THR A 182 -6.13 -5.77 -21.54
N LEU A 183 -7.38 -5.99 -21.15
CA LEU A 183 -8.32 -6.84 -21.86
C LEU A 183 -8.94 -6.07 -23.04
N ASN A 184 -8.21 -5.94 -24.15
CA ASN A 184 -8.68 -5.23 -25.36
C ASN A 184 -9.61 -6.13 -26.20
N LEU A 185 -10.81 -6.40 -25.69
CA LEU A 185 -11.82 -7.16 -26.43
C LEU A 185 -12.84 -6.22 -27.08
N PRO A 186 -13.18 -6.38 -28.37
CA PRO A 186 -14.23 -5.59 -29.00
C PRO A 186 -15.55 -5.82 -28.27
N TRP A 187 -16.26 -4.73 -27.96
CA TRP A 187 -17.62 -4.77 -27.41
C TRP A 187 -18.48 -5.68 -28.28
N PRO A 188 -19.33 -6.54 -27.69
CA PRO A 188 -20.21 -7.37 -28.49
C PRO A 188 -21.09 -6.42 -29.32
N SER A 189 -21.00 -6.50 -30.65
CA SER A 189 -21.73 -5.65 -31.59
C SER A 189 -23.25 -5.85 -31.55
N GLY A 190 -23.77 -6.62 -30.59
CA GLY A 190 -25.18 -6.77 -30.31
C GLY A 190 -25.49 -6.06 -29.00
N MET A 191 -26.12 -4.90 -29.07
CA MET A 191 -27.03 -4.50 -27.99
C MET A 191 -27.93 -5.70 -27.69
N PRO A 192 -28.20 -6.05 -26.42
CA PRO A 192 -29.27 -6.99 -26.13
C PRO A 192 -30.51 -6.49 -26.86
N GLU A 193 -31.10 -7.35 -27.66
CA GLU A 193 -32.34 -7.06 -28.38
C GLU A 193 -33.37 -6.73 -27.29
N VAL A 194 -33.55 -5.44 -27.00
CA VAL A 194 -34.55 -5.00 -26.02
C VAL A 194 -35.87 -5.37 -26.68
N PRO A 195 -36.64 -6.34 -26.15
CA PRO A 195 -37.94 -6.64 -26.72
C PRO A 195 -38.73 -5.33 -26.76
N PRO A 196 -39.40 -4.99 -27.87
CA PRO A 196 -40.14 -3.75 -27.97
C PRO A 196 -41.11 -3.68 -26.79
N LEU A 197 -41.14 -2.53 -26.10
CA LEU A 197 -42.01 -2.22 -24.95
C LEU A 197 -43.52 -2.41 -25.20
N ASN A 198 -43.91 -2.86 -26.39
CA ASN A 198 -45.27 -3.12 -26.82
C ASN A 198 -45.69 -4.60 -26.76
N SER A 199 -44.85 -5.53 -26.28
CA SER A 199 -45.32 -6.87 -25.90
C SER A 199 -45.99 -6.84 -24.53
N ILE A 200 -47.06 -6.05 -24.41
CA ILE A 200 -48.07 -6.20 -23.36
C ILE A 200 -48.81 -7.49 -23.70
N GLY A 201 -48.31 -8.59 -23.16
CA GLY A 201 -49.07 -9.83 -23.07
C GLY A 201 -50.35 -9.53 -22.28
N GLU A 202 -51.48 -9.92 -22.86
CA GLU A 202 -52.81 -9.78 -22.27
C GLU A 202 -52.81 -10.23 -20.80
N PRO A 203 -53.46 -9.48 -19.88
CA PRO A 203 -53.57 -9.87 -18.49
C PRO A 203 -54.36 -11.19 -18.40
N SER A 204 -53.64 -12.25 -18.04
CA SER A 204 -54.24 -13.52 -17.62
C SER A 204 -55.19 -13.25 -16.46
N GLY A 205 -56.46 -13.65 -16.63
CA GLY A 205 -57.54 -13.40 -15.69
C GLY A 205 -57.29 -13.93 -14.26
N PRO A 206 -58.14 -13.51 -13.30
CA PRO A 206 -57.93 -13.75 -11.89
C PRO A 206 -57.92 -15.24 -11.54
N ARG A 207 -56.84 -15.68 -10.88
CA ARG A 207 -56.74 -17.00 -10.25
C ARG A 207 -57.66 -17.07 -9.01
N PRO A 208 -58.41 -18.16 -8.80
CA PRO A 208 -59.17 -18.34 -7.57
C PRO A 208 -58.25 -18.50 -6.36
N LEU A 209 -58.66 -17.89 -5.24
CA LEU A 209 -57.98 -17.96 -3.95
C LEU A 209 -58.02 -19.39 -3.40
N ARG A 210 -56.85 -19.93 -3.09
CA ARG A 210 -56.69 -21.23 -2.43
C ARG A 210 -56.93 -21.05 -0.92
N GLU A 211 -58.07 -21.53 -0.46
CA GLU A 211 -58.35 -21.78 0.97
C GLU A 211 -57.38 -22.82 1.53
N GLY A 212 -56.90 -22.59 2.75
CA GLY A 212 -56.05 -23.55 3.46
C GLY A 212 -55.33 -22.95 4.66
N PHE A 213 -56.09 -22.43 5.63
CA PHE A 213 -55.58 -22.18 6.98
C PHE A 213 -55.38 -23.52 7.70
N GLY A 214 -54.12 -23.93 7.87
CA GLY A 214 -53.73 -25.01 8.76
C GLY A 214 -53.23 -24.44 10.07
N THR A 215 -54.05 -24.54 11.11
CA THR A 215 -53.64 -24.40 12.51
C THR A 215 -53.00 -25.71 12.99
N GLY A 216 -51.88 -25.63 13.71
CA GLY A 216 -51.26 -26.81 14.31
C GLY A 216 -50.06 -26.44 15.18
N TRP A 217 -50.33 -26.25 16.48
CA TRP A 217 -49.36 -26.23 17.57
C TRP A 217 -48.81 -27.64 17.80
N TRP A 218 -47.52 -27.78 18.12
CA TRP A 218 -46.93 -28.45 19.30
C TRP A 218 -45.42 -28.15 19.33
#